data_AF-A0A0C1FDY4-F1
#
_entry.id   AF-A0A0C1FDY4-F1
#
_cell.length_a   1.000
_cell.length_b   1.000
_cell.length_c   1.000
_cell.angle_alpha   90.00
_cell.angle_beta   90.00
_cell.angle_gamma   90.00
#
_symmetry.space_group_name_H-M   'P 1'
#
loop_
_entity.id
_entity.type
_entity.pdbx_description
1 polymer ?
#
loop_
_entity_poly.entity_id
_entity_poly.type
_entity_poly.pdbx_seq_one_letter_code
_entity_poly.pdbx_strand_id
1 'polypeptide(L)'
;MKNYANYNFWANLALVNWLKKHPEHLLEQEVLSSFKSVKLTLAHILQTQEYWYSILSKTEFEFREYGSLNNVFDDLLKQSENLAVYVTALSESRLEENTPIQSPWFTSDFQNFEYVMHVFNHSTYHRGQIITICHNLGITGAPMTDYNFYNVMAK
;
A
#
# COMPACT_ATOMS: atom_id res chain seq x y z
N MET A 1 2.51 -13.54 9.53
CA MET A 1 2.51 -12.33 8.67
C MET A 1 2.92 -12.56 7.21
N LYS A 2 3.74 -13.58 6.87
CA LYS A 2 4.25 -13.82 5.50
C LYS A 2 3.18 -13.85 4.39
N ASN A 3 2.13 -14.65 4.57
CA ASN A 3 1.05 -14.78 3.57
C ASN A 3 0.33 -13.45 3.32
N TYR A 4 0.11 -12.66 4.36
CA TYR A 4 -0.58 -11.38 4.28
C TYR A 4 0.28 -10.30 3.62
N ALA A 5 1.61 -10.36 3.80
CA ALA A 5 2.56 -9.51 3.10
C ALA A 5 2.59 -9.79 1.59
N ASN A 6 2.64 -11.07 1.20
CA ASN A 6 2.56 -11.47 -0.21
C ASN A 6 1.21 -11.10 -0.84
N TYR A 7 0.12 -11.23 -0.10
CA TYR A 7 -1.20 -10.72 -0.52
C TYR A 7 -1.16 -9.23 -0.82
N ASN A 8 -0.56 -8.41 0.06
CA ASN A 8 -0.52 -6.97 -0.15
C ASN A 8 0.22 -6.60 -1.44
N PHE A 9 1.36 -7.26 -1.70
CA PHE A 9 2.10 -7.08 -2.95
C PHE A 9 1.27 -7.52 -4.16
N TRP A 10 0.69 -8.72 -4.13
CA TRP A 10 -0.15 -9.23 -5.21
C TRP A 10 -1.34 -8.31 -5.51
N ALA A 11 -2.02 -7.81 -4.49
CA ALA A 11 -3.18 -6.94 -4.64
C ALA A 11 -2.80 -5.59 -5.27
N ASN A 12 -1.67 -5.00 -4.87
CA ASN A 12 -1.15 -3.78 -5.49
C ASN A 12 -0.72 -4.03 -6.94
N LEU A 13 -0.07 -5.15 -7.22
CA LEU A 13 0.32 -5.55 -8.58
C LEU A 13 -0.90 -5.72 -9.48
N ALA A 14 -1.93 -6.43 -9.03
CA ALA A 14 -3.17 -6.62 -9.77
C ALA A 14 -3.87 -5.28 -10.06
N LEU A 15 -3.95 -4.40 -9.05
CA LEU A 15 -4.55 -3.08 -9.19
C LEU A 15 -3.77 -2.21 -10.19
N VAL A 16 -2.45 -2.09 -10.04
CA VAL A 16 -1.60 -1.27 -10.94
C VAL A 16 -1.66 -1.79 -12.38
N ASN A 17 -1.60 -3.11 -12.59
CA ASN A 17 -1.69 -3.70 -13.92
C ASN A 17 -3.05 -3.44 -14.59
N TRP A 18 -4.13 -3.35 -13.81
CA TRP A 18 -5.42 -2.94 -14.32
C TRP A 18 -5.47 -1.43 -14.62
N LEU A 19 -4.95 -0.59 -13.72
CA LEU A 19 -4.92 0.86 -13.89
C LEU A 19 -4.11 1.28 -15.12
N LYS A 20 -2.97 0.63 -15.41
CA LYS A 20 -2.13 0.89 -16.60
C LYS A 20 -2.88 0.72 -17.94
N LYS A 21 -4.08 0.12 -17.96
CA LYS A 21 -4.91 -0.06 -19.15
C LYS A 21 -5.84 1.13 -19.44
N HIS A 22 -5.90 2.11 -18.54
CA HIS A 22 -6.81 3.27 -18.64
C HIS A 22 -6.03 4.56 -18.96
N PRO A 23 -6.67 5.57 -19.57
CA PRO A 23 -6.03 6.84 -19.88
C PRO A 23 -5.50 7.56 -18.63
N GLU A 24 -4.24 8.02 -18.68
CA GLU A 24 -3.56 8.70 -17.56
C GLU A 24 -4.34 9.92 -17.06
N HIS A 25 -4.92 10.73 -17.96
CA HIS A 25 -5.70 11.91 -17.58
C HIS A 25 -6.92 11.58 -16.70
N LEU A 26 -7.52 10.39 -16.82
CA LEU A 26 -8.60 9.98 -15.92
C LEU A 26 -8.06 9.63 -14.53
N LEU A 27 -6.90 8.99 -14.46
CA LEU A 27 -6.28 8.57 -13.20
C LEU A 27 -5.69 9.75 -12.40
N GLU A 28 -5.39 10.85 -13.09
CA GLU A 28 -4.97 12.12 -12.49
C GLU A 28 -6.12 13.11 -12.27
N GLN A 29 -7.32 12.85 -12.82
CA GLN A 29 -8.46 13.75 -12.71
C GLN A 29 -8.86 13.98 -11.24
N GLU A 30 -9.09 15.25 -10.88
CA GLU A 30 -9.57 15.60 -9.55
C GLU A 30 -11.02 15.15 -9.32
N VAL A 31 -11.27 14.52 -8.17
CA VAL A 31 -12.58 14.12 -7.68
C VAL A 31 -12.74 14.43 -6.18
N LEU A 32 -13.98 14.54 -5.71
CA LEU A 32 -14.27 14.66 -4.28
C LEU A 32 -13.98 13.31 -3.60
N SER A 33 -12.90 13.27 -2.83
CA SER A 33 -12.51 12.13 -2.00
C SER A 33 -11.44 12.59 -0.99
N SER A 34 -11.04 11.76 -0.03
CA SER A 34 -9.99 12.15 0.93
C SER A 34 -8.64 12.45 0.25
N PHE A 35 -8.34 11.74 -0.83
CA PHE A 35 -7.27 12.08 -1.79
C PHE A 35 -7.92 12.39 -3.13
N LYS A 36 -7.53 13.50 -3.74
CA LYS A 36 -8.28 14.07 -4.87
C LYS A 36 -8.18 13.29 -6.18
N SER A 37 -7.42 12.20 -6.29
CA SER A 37 -7.33 11.40 -7.51
C SER A 37 -6.85 9.98 -7.24
N VAL A 38 -6.89 9.11 -8.26
CA VAL A 38 -6.29 7.77 -8.18
C VAL A 38 -4.79 7.88 -7.93
N LYS A 39 -4.09 8.75 -8.67
CA LYS A 39 -2.65 9.00 -8.50
C LYS A 39 -2.31 9.39 -7.06
N LEU A 40 -3.03 10.36 -6.50
CA LEU A 40 -2.77 10.85 -5.14
C LEU A 40 -3.06 9.77 -4.09
N THR A 41 -4.09 8.96 -4.30
CA THR A 41 -4.38 7.82 -3.40
C THR A 41 -3.28 6.75 -3.46
N LEU A 42 -2.75 6.43 -4.65
CA LEU A 42 -1.63 5.49 -4.81
C LEU A 42 -0.35 6.02 -4.18
N ALA A 43 -0.04 7.30 -4.41
CA ALA A 43 1.11 7.96 -3.80
C ALA A 43 1.02 7.93 -2.27
N HIS A 44 -0.18 8.08 -1.71
CA HIS A 44 -0.40 7.94 -0.28
C HIS A 44 -0.16 6.51 0.22
N ILE A 45 -0.67 5.49 -0.48
CA ILE A 45 -0.38 4.07 -0.13
C ILE A 45 1.13 3.83 -0.13
N LEU A 46 1.84 4.31 -1.16
CA LEU A 46 3.29 4.20 -1.28
C LEU A 46 4.01 4.87 -0.10
N GLN A 47 3.66 6.12 0.21
CA GLN A 47 4.23 6.85 1.35
C GLN A 47 4.03 6.14 2.67
N THR A 48 2.83 5.62 2.92
CA THR A 48 2.54 4.85 4.13
C THR A 48 3.40 3.59 4.19
N GLN A 49 3.59 2.87 3.07
CA GLN A 49 4.48 1.71 3.05
C GLN A 49 5.95 2.07 3.26
N GLU A 50 6.45 3.17 2.68
CA GLU A 50 7.80 3.66 2.90
C GLU A 50 8.03 4.02 4.38
N TYR A 51 7.09 4.75 4.99
CA TYR A 51 7.15 5.14 6.40
C TYR A 51 7.19 3.92 7.34
N TRP A 52 6.22 3.01 7.21
CA TRP A 52 6.16 1.84 8.10
C TRP A 52 7.33 0.87 7.86
N TYR A 53 7.82 0.76 6.63
CA TYR A 53 9.05 0.02 6.36
C TYR A 53 10.24 0.64 7.10
N SER A 54 10.38 1.96 7.11
CA SER A 54 11.48 2.63 7.80
C SER A 54 11.45 2.38 9.31
N ILE A 55 10.26 2.45 9.92
CA ILE A 55 10.06 2.13 11.34
C ILE A 55 10.47 0.69 11.63
N LEU A 56 9.96 -0.25 10.83
CA LEU A 56 10.20 -1.67 11.05
C LEU A 56 11.66 -2.06 10.80
N SER A 57 12.33 -1.44 9.83
CA SER A 57 13.74 -1.70 9.46
C SER A 57 14.75 -0.80 10.17
N LYS A 58 14.27 0.14 11.00
CA LYS A 58 15.09 1.14 11.71
C LYS A 58 15.94 1.98 10.76
N THR A 59 15.38 2.34 9.58
CA THR A 59 16.00 3.27 8.62
C THR A 59 15.34 4.64 8.68
N GLU A 60 16.00 5.63 8.10
CA GLU A 60 15.44 6.98 7.96
C GLU A 60 14.27 6.97 6.95
N PHE A 61 13.31 7.86 7.19
CA PHE A 61 12.22 8.15 6.27
C PHE A 61 12.23 9.63 5.94
N GLU A 62 12.16 9.93 4.65
CA GLU A 62 12.08 11.29 4.14
C GLU A 62 10.78 11.48 3.38
N PHE A 63 10.10 12.57 3.68
CA PHE A 63 9.01 13.02 2.85
C PHE A 63 9.54 13.48 1.51
N ARG A 64 8.93 12.95 0.44
CA ARG A 64 9.21 13.35 -0.93
C ARG A 64 7.94 13.60 -1.71
N GLU A 65 8.08 14.40 -2.75
CA GLU A 65 7.07 14.46 -3.81
C GLU A 65 7.22 13.22 -4.69
N TYR A 66 6.09 12.63 -5.07
CA TYR A 66 6.06 11.54 -6.03
C TYR A 66 5.87 12.12 -7.43
N GLY A 67 6.64 11.60 -8.39
CA GLY A 67 6.71 12.14 -9.74
C GLY A 67 5.46 11.88 -10.61
N SER A 68 5.68 11.40 -11.83
CA SER A 68 4.59 11.04 -12.75
C SER A 68 3.76 9.86 -12.20
N LEU A 69 2.57 9.64 -12.76
CA LEU A 69 1.76 8.46 -12.44
C LEU A 69 2.56 7.16 -12.65
N ASN A 70 3.36 7.08 -13.71
CA ASN A 70 4.22 5.94 -13.97
C ASN A 70 5.30 5.74 -12.88
N ASN A 71 5.89 6.81 -12.36
CA ASN A 71 6.81 6.71 -11.23
C ASN A 71 6.10 6.18 -9.98
N VAL A 72 4.89 6.67 -9.69
CA VAL A 72 4.08 6.18 -8.56
C VAL A 72 3.77 4.69 -8.70
N PHE A 73 3.41 4.23 -9.90
CA PHE A 73 3.19 2.81 -10.15
C PHE A 73 4.44 1.97 -9.87
N ASP A 74 5.56 2.34 -10.47
CA ASP A 74 6.78 1.53 -10.40
C ASP A 74 7.36 1.54 -8.96
N ASP A 75 7.35 2.71 -8.30
CA ASP A 75 7.79 2.84 -6.91
C ASP A 75 6.88 2.06 -5.95
N LEU A 76 5.55 2.12 -6.13
CA LEU A 76 4.61 1.38 -5.29
C LEU A 76 4.82 -0.13 -5.39
N LEU A 77 5.01 -0.65 -6.60
CA LEU A 77 5.24 -2.08 -6.81
C LEU A 77 6.57 -2.52 -6.21
N LYS A 78 7.64 -1.75 -6.45
CA LYS A 78 8.95 -2.00 -5.87
C LYS A 78 8.90 -2.00 -4.33
N GLN A 79 8.25 -1.00 -3.73
CA GLN A 79 8.13 -0.92 -2.28
C GLN A 79 7.25 -2.03 -1.70
N SER A 80 6.17 -2.38 -2.39
CA SER A 80 5.30 -3.49 -1.97
C SER A 80 6.03 -4.83 -1.99
N GLU A 81 6.88 -5.06 -3.00
CA GLU A 81 7.76 -6.24 -3.07
C GLU A 81 8.81 -6.22 -1.95
N ASN A 82 9.51 -5.10 -1.76
CA ASN A 82 10.50 -4.93 -0.69
C ASN A 82 9.90 -5.24 0.69
N LEU A 83 8.71 -4.71 0.97
CA LEU A 83 8.01 -4.92 2.23
C LEU A 83 7.58 -6.40 2.39
N ALA A 84 7.16 -7.05 1.30
CA ALA A 84 6.83 -8.48 1.31
C ALA A 84 8.06 -9.35 1.61
N VAL A 85 9.20 -9.09 0.96
CA VAL A 85 10.48 -9.76 1.22
C VAL A 85 10.92 -9.54 2.66
N TYR A 86 10.89 -8.30 3.13
CA TYR A 86 11.29 -7.93 4.49
C TYR A 86 10.44 -8.65 5.55
N VAL A 87 9.11 -8.56 5.47
CA VAL A 87 8.19 -9.20 6.43
C VAL A 87 8.30 -10.72 6.39
N THR A 88 8.63 -11.30 5.23
CA THR A 88 8.85 -12.74 5.09
C THR A 88 10.13 -13.21 5.81
N ALA A 89 11.14 -12.35 5.87
CA ALA A 89 12.42 -12.60 6.51
C ALA A 89 12.44 -12.30 8.02
N LEU A 90 11.44 -11.59 8.55
CA LEU A 90 11.35 -11.31 9.99
C LEU A 90 11.28 -12.59 10.83
N SER A 91 12.06 -12.62 11.92
CA SER A 91 11.92 -13.62 12.98
C SER A 91 10.65 -13.36 13.80
N GLU A 92 10.17 -14.40 14.46
CA GLU A 92 9.06 -14.29 15.42
C GLU A 92 9.42 -13.32 16.55
N SER A 93 10.63 -13.41 17.10
CA SER A 93 11.13 -12.48 18.12
C SER A 93 11.09 -11.02 17.66
N ARG A 94 11.38 -10.73 16.39
CA ARG A 94 11.32 -9.36 15.86
C ARG A 94 9.86 -8.91 15.68
N LEU A 95 8.94 -9.81 15.34
CA LEU A 95 7.50 -9.49 15.29
C LEU A 95 6.91 -9.20 16.67
N GLU A 96 7.42 -9.85 17.70
CA GLU A 96 7.00 -9.69 19.11
C GLU A 96 7.72 -8.55 19.83
N GLU A 97 8.83 -8.02 19.29
CA GLU A 97 9.54 -6.87 19.84
C GLU A 97 8.67 -5.60 19.74
N ASN A 98 8.61 -4.85 20.85
CA ASN A 98 8.02 -3.53 20.88
C ASN A 98 8.92 -2.50 20.18
N THR A 99 8.33 -1.65 19.33
CA THR A 99 9.04 -0.50 18.74
C THR A 99 8.33 0.78 19.14
N PRO A 100 8.96 1.67 19.94
CA PRO A 100 8.37 2.96 20.26
C PRO A 100 8.42 3.88 19.05
N ILE A 101 7.33 4.59 18.80
CA ILE A 101 7.21 5.59 17.74
C ILE A 101 6.83 6.92 18.37
N GLN A 102 7.59 7.95 18.02
CA GLN A 102 7.23 9.34 18.28
C GLN A 102 7.22 10.07 16.94
N SER A 103 6.03 10.48 16.50
CA SER A 103 5.82 11.21 15.25
C SER A 103 4.98 12.47 15.50
N PRO A 104 4.90 13.40 14.53
CA PRO A 104 3.99 14.55 14.63
C PRO A 104 2.50 14.18 14.76
N TRP A 105 2.10 12.97 14.36
CA TRP A 105 0.68 12.57 14.33
C TRP A 105 0.27 11.70 15.52
N PHE A 106 1.19 10.91 16.06
CA PHE A 106 0.90 9.98 17.15
C PHE A 106 2.16 9.53 17.89
N THR A 107 1.93 9.01 19.10
CA THR A 107 2.89 8.20 19.86
C THR A 107 2.34 6.80 20.06
N SER A 108 3.19 5.79 20.00
CA SER A 108 2.80 4.39 20.26
C SER A 108 4.00 3.55 20.67
N ASP A 109 3.75 2.41 21.30
CA ASP A 109 4.76 1.40 21.64
C ASP A 109 4.12 0.00 21.59
N PHE A 110 4.01 -0.53 20.38
CA PHE A 110 3.38 -1.82 20.12
C PHE A 110 4.38 -2.85 19.58
N GLN A 111 4.01 -4.12 19.69
CA GLN A 111 4.72 -5.20 19.03
C GLN A 111 4.70 -4.99 17.51
N ASN A 112 5.82 -5.28 16.84
CA ASN A 112 5.97 -4.98 15.41
C ASN A 112 4.91 -5.64 14.51
N PHE A 113 4.30 -6.76 14.92
CA PHE A 113 3.21 -7.35 14.14
C PHE A 113 1.99 -6.42 14.00
N GLU A 114 1.70 -5.56 14.98
CA GLU A 114 0.61 -4.58 14.92
C GLU A 114 0.86 -3.55 13.81
N TYR A 115 2.11 -3.09 13.69
CA TYR A 115 2.51 -2.17 12.63
C TYR A 115 2.47 -2.82 11.24
N VAL A 116 2.86 -4.09 11.14
CA VAL A 116 2.72 -4.88 9.91
C VAL A 116 1.24 -5.08 9.54
N MET A 117 0.38 -5.37 10.51
CA MET A 117 -1.07 -5.45 10.29
C MET A 117 -1.64 -4.11 9.81
N HIS A 118 -1.24 -3.02 10.45
CA HIS A 118 -1.69 -1.68 10.12
C HIS A 118 -1.36 -1.30 8.66
N VAL A 119 -0.10 -1.43 8.23
CA VAL A 119 0.31 -1.00 6.87
C VAL A 119 -0.45 -1.73 5.76
N PHE A 120 -0.75 -3.02 5.94
CA PHE A 120 -1.51 -3.82 4.98
C PHE A 120 -3.02 -3.57 5.04
N ASN A 121 -3.57 -3.34 6.22
CA ASN A 121 -4.96 -2.95 6.38
C ASN A 121 -5.21 -1.55 5.79
N HIS A 122 -4.29 -0.61 6.02
CA HIS A 122 -4.32 0.73 5.45
C HIS A 122 -4.25 0.70 3.92
N SER A 123 -3.40 -0.15 3.35
CA SER A 123 -3.36 -0.38 1.89
C SER A 123 -4.71 -0.92 1.38
N THR A 124 -5.35 -1.85 2.10
CA THR A 124 -6.67 -2.40 1.74
C THR A 124 -7.76 -1.32 1.77
N TYR A 125 -7.78 -0.50 2.81
CA TYR A 125 -8.70 0.63 2.95
C TYR A 125 -8.62 1.59 1.75
N HIS A 126 -7.41 2.01 1.36
CA HIS A 126 -7.24 2.92 0.24
C HIS A 126 -7.37 2.28 -1.14
N ARG A 127 -7.13 0.97 -1.29
CA ARG A 127 -7.50 0.24 -2.53
C ARG A 127 -8.99 0.32 -2.78
N GLY A 128 -9.82 0.12 -1.75
CA GLY A 128 -11.27 0.30 -1.85
C GLY A 128 -11.67 1.72 -2.27
N GLN A 129 -10.98 2.73 -1.75
CA GLN A 129 -11.17 4.12 -2.16
C GLN A 129 -10.82 4.33 -3.65
N ILE A 130 -9.72 3.76 -4.14
CA ILE A 130 -9.35 3.83 -5.56
C ILE A 130 -10.46 3.24 -6.44
N ILE A 131 -11.02 2.09 -6.06
CA ILE A 131 -12.12 1.47 -6.82
C ILE A 131 -13.33 2.41 -6.89
N THR A 132 -13.71 3.04 -5.78
CA THR A 132 -14.79 4.03 -5.75
C THR A 132 -14.50 5.24 -6.64
N ILE A 133 -13.28 5.77 -6.60
CA ILE A 133 -12.87 6.87 -7.49
C ILE A 133 -12.99 6.45 -8.96
N CYS A 134 -12.48 5.27 -9.31
CA CYS A 134 -12.56 4.74 -10.67
C CYS A 134 -14.01 4.62 -11.16
N HIS A 135 -14.92 4.09 -10.33
CA HIS A 135 -16.33 3.99 -10.69
C HIS A 135 -16.97 5.36 -10.96
N ASN A 136 -16.65 6.39 -10.17
CA ASN A 136 -17.12 7.76 -10.39
C ASN A 136 -16.59 8.37 -11.69
N LEU A 137 -15.46 7.89 -12.19
CA LEU A 137 -14.86 8.27 -13.46
C LEU A 137 -15.33 7.39 -14.64
N GLY A 138 -16.28 6.47 -14.41
CA GLY A 138 -16.78 5.54 -15.43
C GLY A 138 -15.84 4.38 -15.75
N ILE A 139 -14.75 4.22 -15.00
CA ILE A 139 -13.79 3.12 -15.14
C ILE A 139 -14.36 1.89 -14.42
N THR A 140 -14.56 0.79 -15.14
CA THR A 140 -15.16 -0.45 -14.62
C THR A 140 -14.24 -1.66 -14.81
N GLY A 141 -14.62 -2.81 -14.23
CA GLY A 141 -13.88 -4.06 -14.37
C GLY A 141 -12.63 -4.13 -13.48
N ALA A 142 -12.67 -3.48 -12.31
CA ALA A 142 -11.61 -3.59 -11.30
C ALA A 142 -11.34 -5.05 -10.90
N PRO A 143 -10.09 -5.42 -10.61
CA PRO A 143 -9.76 -6.78 -10.19
C PRO A 143 -10.35 -7.10 -8.81
N MET A 144 -10.71 -8.36 -8.60
CA MET A 144 -11.05 -8.87 -7.28
C MET A 144 -9.76 -8.93 -6.44
N THR A 145 -9.69 -8.17 -5.36
CA THR A 145 -8.51 -8.13 -4.47
C THR A 145 -8.81 -8.60 -3.05
N ASP A 146 -9.84 -9.40 -2.84
CA ASP A 146 -10.13 -9.94 -1.51
C ASP A 146 -9.05 -10.93 -1.07
N TYR A 147 -8.75 -10.93 0.24
CA TYR A 147 -7.74 -11.81 0.80
C TYR A 147 -8.09 -13.30 0.60
N ASN A 148 -9.37 -13.66 0.72
CA ASN A 148 -9.77 -15.06 0.49
C ASN A 148 -9.68 -15.45 -1.00
N PHE A 149 -9.95 -14.51 -1.92
CA PHE A 149 -9.72 -14.74 -3.34
C PHE A 149 -8.24 -15.00 -3.63
N TYR A 150 -7.34 -14.20 -3.04
CA TYR A 150 -5.90 -14.44 -3.14
C TYR A 150 -5.51 -15.85 -2.65
N ASN A 151 -6.04 -16.29 -1.51
CA ASN A 151 -5.72 -17.60 -0.93
C ASN A 151 -6.17 -18.80 -1.79
N VAL A 152 -7.20 -18.63 -2.62
CA VAL A 152 -7.81 -19.74 -3.38
C VAL A 152 -7.43 -19.71 -4.86
N MET A 153 -7.28 -18.52 -5.45
CA MET A 153 -7.23 -18.35 -6.91
C MET A 153 -5.91 -17.81 -7.45
N ALA A 154 -5.09 -17.18 -6.62
CA ALA A 154 -3.90 -16.45 -7.08
C ALA A 154 -2.58 -16.94 -6.48
N LYS A 155 -2.65 -17.74 -5.42
CA LYS A 155 -1.50 -18.34 -4.74
C LYS A 155 -1.13 -19.68 -5.35
#